data_AF-A0A3B5ZSQ2-F1
#
_entry.id   AF-A0A3B5ZSQ2-F1
#
_cell.length_a   1.000
_cell.length_b   1.000
_cell.length_c   1.000
_cell.angle_alpha   90.00
_cell.angle_beta   90.00
_cell.angle_gamma   90.00
#
_symmetry.space_group_name_H-M   'P 1'
#
loop_
_entity.id
_entity.type
_entity.pdbx_description
1 polymer ?
#
loop_
_entity_poly.entity_id
_entity_poly.type
_entity_poly.pdbx_seq_one_letter_code
_entity_poly.pdbx_strand_id
1 'polypeptide(L)'
;MSTPARKRLMRDFKRLMQDPPAGISGTPQDNNIMLWNAVIFGPDDTPWDGGTFKLTLQFTEDYPNKPPTVRFVSRMFHPNNGSICLDILQNQWSPIYDVAAILTSIQSLLCDPNPNSPANSEAARLFSENKREYNRKVREVVEQSWTAD
;
A
#
# COMPACT_ATOMS: atom_id res chain seq x y z
N MET A 1 -1.75 29.89 1.43
CA MET A 1 -2.11 29.80 0.00
C MET A 1 -2.12 28.33 -0.43
N SER A 2 -3.05 27.91 -1.29
CA SER A 2 -3.14 26.52 -1.75
C SER A 2 -2.09 26.25 -2.84
N THR A 3 -1.15 25.34 -2.56
CA THR A 3 -0.06 24.97 -3.48
C THR A 3 -0.56 24.02 -4.59
N PRO A 4 0.16 23.90 -5.73
CA PRO A 4 -0.20 22.94 -6.78
C PRO A 4 -0.34 21.51 -6.26
N ALA A 5 0.56 21.07 -5.37
CA ALA A 5 0.52 19.76 -4.74
C ALA A 5 -0.77 19.54 -3.93
N ARG A 6 -1.15 20.51 -3.09
CA ARG A 6 -2.40 20.44 -2.31
C ARG A 6 -3.64 20.43 -3.20
N LYS A 7 -3.67 21.23 -4.28
CA LYS A 7 -4.76 21.20 -5.26
C LYS A 7 -4.86 19.84 -5.95
N ARG A 8 -3.72 19.23 -6.30
CA ARG A 8 -3.66 17.88 -6.86
C ARG A 8 -4.21 16.85 -5.86
N LEU A 9 -3.78 16.89 -4.61
CA LEU A 9 -4.25 15.95 -3.58
C LEU A 9 -5.75 16.07 -3.31
N MET A 10 -6.33 17.27 -3.33
CA MET A 10 -7.78 17.44 -3.23
C MET A 10 -8.52 16.77 -4.40
N ARG A 11 -7.97 16.83 -5.61
CA ARG A 11 -8.54 16.15 -6.79
C ARG A 11 -8.45 14.64 -6.64
N ASP A 12 -7.29 14.14 -6.20
CA ASP A 12 -7.07 12.70 -6.03
C ASP A 12 -7.97 12.15 -4.91
N PHE A 13 -8.18 12.92 -3.83
CA PHE A 13 -9.14 12.59 -2.78
C PHE A 13 -10.58 12.53 -3.31
N LYS A 14 -10.98 13.55 -4.08
CA LYS A 14 -12.31 13.56 -4.70
C LYS A 14 -12.51 12.36 -5.62
N ARG A 15 -11.50 12.00 -6.43
CA ARG A 15 -11.57 10.83 -7.30
C ARG A 15 -11.72 9.54 -6.50
N LEU A 16 -10.90 9.35 -5.46
CA LEU A 16 -10.96 8.18 -4.59
C LEU A 16 -12.32 8.04 -3.89
N MET A 17 -12.97 9.15 -3.52
CA MET A 17 -14.31 9.15 -2.91
C MET A 17 -15.44 8.91 -3.91
N GLN A 18 -15.28 9.34 -5.17
CA GLN A 18 -16.30 9.19 -6.20
C GLN A 18 -16.31 7.79 -6.82
N ASP A 19 -15.14 7.20 -7.00
CA ASP A 19 -14.96 5.89 -7.62
C ASP A 19 -13.86 5.11 -6.87
N PRO A 20 -14.15 4.63 -5.65
CA PRO A 20 -13.18 3.89 -4.86
C PRO A 20 -12.90 2.53 -5.49
N PRO A 21 -11.61 2.18 -5.76
CA PRO A 21 -11.26 0.83 -6.17
C PRO A 21 -11.71 -0.21 -5.13
N ALA A 22 -12.08 -1.39 -5.60
CA ALA A 22 -12.53 -2.47 -4.74
C ALA A 22 -11.45 -2.82 -3.69
N GLY A 23 -11.88 -2.95 -2.43
CA GLY A 23 -10.98 -3.34 -1.35
C GLY A 23 -9.98 -2.25 -0.92
N ILE A 24 -10.15 -0.99 -1.32
CA ILE A 24 -9.23 0.10 -0.98
C ILE A 24 -9.98 1.30 -0.41
N SER A 25 -9.42 1.93 0.62
CA SER A 25 -9.85 3.25 1.08
C SER A 25 -8.66 4.13 1.45
N GLY A 26 -8.85 5.44 1.42
CA GLY A 26 -7.83 6.39 1.83
C GLY A 26 -8.40 7.78 2.08
N THR A 27 -7.89 8.44 3.11
CA THR A 27 -8.31 9.79 3.51
C THR A 27 -7.11 10.62 3.97
N PRO A 28 -7.09 11.93 3.71
CA PRO A 28 -6.13 12.82 4.36
C PRO A 28 -6.40 12.87 5.88
N GLN A 29 -5.36 13.16 6.65
CA GLN A 29 -5.50 13.46 8.08
C GLN A 29 -6.13 14.85 8.27
N ASP A 30 -6.95 15.01 9.32
CA ASP A 30 -7.82 16.19 9.55
C ASP A 30 -7.11 17.54 9.36
N ASN A 31 -5.86 17.65 9.83
CA ASN A 31 -5.12 18.91 9.83
C ASN A 31 -3.99 18.95 8.78
N ASN A 32 -3.78 17.88 8.01
CA ASN A 32 -2.67 17.82 7.08
C ASN A 32 -2.98 16.96 5.85
N ILE A 33 -3.34 17.61 4.75
CA ILE A 33 -3.55 16.96 3.45
C ILE A 33 -2.30 16.27 2.89
N MET A 34 -1.10 16.58 3.40
CA MET A 34 0.13 15.90 2.97
C MET A 34 0.34 14.56 3.69
N LEU A 35 -0.50 14.21 4.67
CA LEU A 35 -0.46 12.95 5.38
C LEU A 35 -1.79 12.25 5.20
N TRP A 36 -1.75 11.00 4.75
CA TRP A 36 -2.95 10.21 4.51
C TRP A 36 -2.87 8.91 5.26
N ASN A 37 -4.03 8.48 5.74
CA ASN A 37 -4.25 7.13 6.22
C ASN A 37 -4.99 6.36 5.12
N ALA A 38 -4.58 5.13 4.87
CA ALA A 38 -5.22 4.26 3.89
C ALA A 38 -5.41 2.87 4.46
N VAL A 39 -6.38 2.15 3.91
CA VAL A 39 -6.67 0.76 4.23
C VAL A 39 -6.75 -0.03 2.94
N ILE A 40 -6.06 -1.17 2.90
CA ILE A 40 -6.16 -2.15 1.82
C ILE A 40 -6.71 -3.44 2.43
N PHE A 41 -7.81 -3.91 1.89
CA PHE A 41 -8.34 -5.23 2.15
C PHE A 41 -7.56 -6.26 1.35
N GLY A 42 -7.23 -7.37 2.01
CA GLY A 42 -6.56 -8.50 1.37
C GLY A 42 -7.42 -9.08 0.25
N PRO A 43 -6.87 -9.31 -0.95
CA PRO A 43 -7.65 -9.80 -2.08
C PRO A 43 -8.23 -11.20 -1.84
N ASP A 44 -9.45 -11.41 -2.33
CA ASP A 44 -10.14 -12.70 -2.32
C ASP A 44 -9.29 -13.80 -2.99
N ASP A 45 -9.50 -15.05 -2.59
CA ASP A 45 -8.77 -16.23 -3.12
C ASP A 45 -7.24 -16.19 -2.93
N THR A 46 -6.75 -15.33 -2.03
CA THR A 46 -5.33 -15.28 -1.66
C THR A 46 -5.12 -15.59 -0.17
N PRO A 47 -3.88 -15.87 0.28
CA PRO A 47 -3.59 -16.02 1.70
C PRO A 47 -3.92 -14.77 2.53
N TRP A 48 -4.04 -13.60 1.88
CA TRP A 48 -4.35 -12.31 2.49
C TRP A 48 -5.85 -12.06 2.71
N ASP A 49 -6.71 -12.89 2.11
CA ASP A 49 -8.17 -12.79 2.18
C ASP A 49 -8.66 -12.64 3.64
N GLY A 50 -9.58 -11.68 3.84
CA GLY A 50 -10.11 -11.27 5.13
C GLY A 50 -9.23 -10.29 5.91
N GLY A 51 -8.02 -9.99 5.44
CA GLY A 51 -7.09 -9.07 6.08
C GLY A 51 -7.46 -7.59 5.87
N THR A 52 -7.15 -6.76 6.86
CA THR A 52 -7.34 -5.30 6.82
C THR A 52 -6.03 -4.57 7.13
N PHE A 53 -5.33 -4.10 6.11
CA PHE A 53 -3.98 -3.56 6.25
C PHE A 53 -3.98 -2.03 6.21
N LYS A 54 -3.55 -1.41 7.30
CA LYS A 54 -3.43 0.05 7.46
C LYS A 54 -2.10 0.53 6.87
N LEU A 55 -2.13 1.64 6.16
CA LEU A 55 -0.97 2.31 5.58
C LEU A 55 -0.99 3.81 5.85
N THR A 56 0.20 4.41 5.83
CA THR A 56 0.36 5.87 5.78
C THR A 56 1.03 6.28 4.49
N LEU A 57 0.54 7.36 3.88
CA LEU A 57 1.19 8.01 2.75
C LEU A 57 1.62 9.42 3.19
N GLN A 58 2.87 9.75 2.91
CA GLN A 58 3.45 11.06 3.17
C GLN A 58 3.88 11.71 1.87
N PHE A 59 3.23 12.83 1.55
CA PHE A 59 3.48 13.65 0.37
C PHE A 59 4.41 14.82 0.72
N THR A 60 5.05 15.36 -0.30
CA THR A 60 5.81 16.61 -0.22
C THR A 60 5.21 17.63 -1.19
N GLU A 61 5.67 18.89 -1.11
CA GLU A 61 5.24 19.93 -2.05
C GLU A 61 5.71 19.67 -3.51
N ASP A 62 6.58 18.68 -3.73
CA ASP A 62 6.99 18.22 -5.06
C ASP A 62 5.95 17.28 -5.72
N TYR A 63 4.90 16.86 -5.03
CA TYR A 63 3.85 16.02 -5.60
C TYR A 63 3.08 16.76 -6.71
N PRO A 64 2.82 16.17 -7.89
CA PRO A 64 3.05 14.78 -8.29
C PRO A 64 4.37 14.51 -9.06
N ASN A 65 5.31 15.45 -9.10
CA ASN A 65 6.59 15.24 -9.77
C ASN A 65 7.46 14.22 -9.04
N LYS A 66 7.32 14.12 -7.71
CA LYS A 66 7.90 13.04 -6.89
C LYS A 66 6.81 12.16 -6.26
N PRO A 67 7.08 10.86 -6.08
CA PRO A 67 6.15 9.95 -5.42
C PRO A 67 6.02 10.29 -3.92
N PRO A 68 4.89 9.93 -3.28
CA PRO A 68 4.83 9.90 -1.83
C PRO A 68 5.72 8.80 -1.25
N THR A 69 6.07 8.93 0.03
CA THR A 69 6.57 7.80 0.81
C THR A 69 5.39 7.02 1.36
N VAL A 70 5.37 5.70 1.14
CA VAL A 70 4.29 4.82 1.63
C VAL A 70 4.85 3.77 2.57
N ARG A 71 4.15 3.53 3.68
CA ARG A 71 4.53 2.54 4.70
C ARG A 71 3.29 1.81 5.21
N PHE A 72 3.44 0.50 5.45
CA PHE A 72 2.46 -0.24 6.24
C PHE A 72 2.56 0.16 7.71
N VAL A 73 1.41 0.43 8.32
CA VAL A 73 1.26 0.56 9.78
C VAL A 73 1.00 -0.82 10.38
N SER A 74 0.17 -1.61 9.71
CA SER A 74 -0.05 -3.01 10.09
C SER A 74 1.27 -3.79 10.01
N ARG A 75 1.44 -4.75 10.92
CA ARG A 75 2.49 -5.75 10.77
C ARG A 75 2.20 -6.58 9.52
N MET A 76 3.25 -6.94 8.81
CA MET A 76 3.14 -7.61 7.51
C MET A 76 4.19 -8.72 7.42
N PHE A 77 3.83 -9.82 6.76
CA PHE A 77 4.76 -10.90 6.41
C PHE A 77 4.73 -11.08 4.91
N HIS A 78 5.44 -10.21 4.20
CA HIS A 78 5.47 -10.17 2.74
C HIS A 78 6.91 -10.07 2.23
N PRO A 79 7.29 -10.72 1.12
CA PRO A 79 8.64 -10.62 0.55
C PRO A 79 9.12 -9.18 0.35
N ASN A 80 8.22 -8.25 0.05
CA ASN A 80 8.53 -6.83 -0.18
C ASN A 80 8.12 -5.90 0.99
N ASN A 81 8.02 -6.39 2.23
CA ASN A 81 7.55 -5.64 3.42
C ASN A 81 8.50 -4.55 3.99
N GLY A 82 9.36 -3.95 3.16
CA GLY A 82 10.22 -2.85 3.60
C GLY A 82 9.50 -1.50 3.55
N SER A 83 10.27 -0.43 3.28
CA SER A 83 9.72 0.65 2.44
C SER A 83 9.18 -0.03 1.18
N ILE A 84 7.89 0.10 0.88
CA ILE A 84 7.24 -0.66 -0.20
C ILE A 84 8.09 -0.49 -1.47
N CYS A 85 8.79 -1.55 -1.87
CA CYS A 85 9.66 -1.56 -3.05
C CYS A 85 8.82 -1.80 -4.29
N LEU A 86 7.91 -0.85 -4.55
CA LEU A 86 7.16 -0.79 -5.77
C LEU A 86 7.93 0.10 -6.74
N ASP A 87 8.22 -0.41 -7.92
CA ASP A 87 8.94 0.29 -8.98
C ASP A 87 8.31 1.65 -9.32
N ILE A 88 6.97 1.72 -9.32
CA ILE A 88 6.25 2.98 -9.54
C ILE A 88 6.48 4.00 -8.42
N LEU A 89 6.87 3.60 -7.20
CA LEU A 89 7.24 4.52 -6.12
C LEU A 89 8.74 4.87 -6.12
N GLN A 90 9.49 4.38 -7.11
CA GLN A 90 10.93 4.58 -7.26
C GLN A 90 11.25 5.13 -8.65
N ASN A 91 11.85 4.32 -9.51
CA ASN A 91 12.38 4.70 -10.83
C ASN A 91 11.32 4.72 -11.93
N GLN A 92 10.17 4.09 -11.74
CA GLN A 92 9.05 4.08 -12.69
C GLN A 92 7.94 5.07 -12.30
N TRP A 93 8.21 5.99 -11.37
CA TRP A 93 7.23 7.01 -10.98
C TRP A 93 6.88 7.91 -12.17
N SER A 94 5.59 8.15 -12.34
CA SER A 94 5.06 9.11 -13.29
C SER A 94 3.98 9.98 -12.64
N PRO A 95 3.97 11.31 -12.88
CA PRO A 95 2.97 12.23 -12.33
C PRO A 95 1.50 11.93 -12.70
N ILE A 96 1.29 10.98 -13.62
CA ILE A 96 -0.03 10.47 -13.98
C ILE A 96 -0.66 9.64 -12.86
N TYR A 97 0.15 9.00 -12.02
CA TYR A 97 -0.34 8.18 -10.92
C TYR A 97 -0.96 9.06 -9.84
N ASP A 98 -2.17 8.68 -9.41
CA ASP A 98 -2.87 9.27 -8.29
C ASP A 98 -2.90 8.30 -7.10
N VAL A 99 -3.52 8.72 -6.00
CA VAL A 99 -3.61 7.91 -4.78
C VAL A 99 -4.32 6.57 -5.03
N ALA A 100 -5.36 6.55 -5.86
CA ALA A 100 -6.08 5.32 -6.20
C ALA A 100 -5.17 4.32 -6.94
N ALA A 101 -4.43 4.79 -7.95
CA ALA A 101 -3.46 3.96 -8.68
C ALA A 101 -2.38 3.40 -7.76
N ILE A 102 -1.80 4.23 -6.88
CA ILE A 102 -0.78 3.80 -5.91
C ILE A 102 -1.31 2.67 -5.02
N LEU A 103 -2.48 2.86 -4.41
CA LEU A 103 -3.06 1.86 -3.50
C LEU A 103 -3.44 0.57 -4.24
N THR A 104 -3.94 0.69 -5.47
CA THR A 104 -4.28 -0.47 -6.31
C THR A 104 -3.03 -1.30 -6.61
N SER A 105 -1.93 -0.65 -6.99
CA SER A 105 -0.67 -1.35 -7.24
C SER A 105 -0.10 -2.01 -5.97
N ILE A 106 -0.28 -1.42 -4.79
CA ILE A 106 0.11 -2.04 -3.52
C ILE A 106 -0.76 -3.26 -3.20
N GLN A 107 -2.07 -3.19 -3.45
CA GLN A 107 -2.97 -4.33 -3.27
C GLN A 107 -2.57 -5.48 -4.21
N SER A 108 -2.28 -5.21 -5.49
CA SER A 108 -1.79 -6.22 -6.43
C SER A 108 -0.45 -6.83 -6.00
N LEU A 109 0.44 -6.03 -5.39
CA LEU A 109 1.73 -6.51 -4.88
C LEU A 109 1.57 -7.59 -3.81
N LEU A 110 0.47 -7.60 -3.04
CA LEU A 110 0.22 -8.65 -2.04
C LEU A 110 0.08 -10.04 -2.68
N CYS A 111 -0.47 -10.10 -3.90
CA CYS A 111 -0.68 -11.34 -4.64
C CYS A 111 0.60 -11.79 -5.35
N ASP A 112 1.26 -10.83 -6.01
CA ASP A 112 2.42 -11.07 -6.87
C ASP A 112 3.65 -10.33 -6.32
N PRO A 113 4.35 -10.91 -5.33
CA PRO A 113 5.55 -10.31 -4.77
C PRO A 113 6.62 -10.13 -5.85
N ASN A 114 7.31 -8.99 -5.84
CA ASN A 114 8.40 -8.72 -6.76
C ASN A 114 9.64 -9.59 -6.40
N PRO A 115 10.05 -10.54 -7.25
CA PRO A 115 11.14 -11.47 -6.95
C PRO A 115 12.53 -10.82 -7.00
N ASN A 116 12.65 -9.65 -7.64
CA ASN A 116 13.95 -9.01 -7.88
C ASN A 116 14.51 -8.28 -6.66
N SER A 117 13.72 -8.07 -5.61
CA SER A 117 14.14 -7.32 -4.42
C SER A 117 13.34 -7.73 -3.17
N PRO A 118 13.60 -8.92 -2.61
CA PRO A 118 12.98 -9.32 -1.35
C PRO A 118 13.57 -8.49 -0.20
N ALA A 119 12.77 -7.58 0.35
CA ALA A 119 13.09 -6.85 1.58
C ALA A 119 13.01 -7.77 2.81
N ASN A 120 12.22 -8.84 2.73
CA ASN A 120 12.13 -9.90 3.73
C ASN A 120 12.57 -11.23 3.12
N SER A 121 13.84 -11.57 3.34
CA SER A 121 14.45 -12.81 2.81
C SER A 121 13.77 -14.07 3.32
N GLU A 122 13.23 -14.06 4.55
CA GLU A 122 12.50 -15.21 5.10
C GLU A 122 11.18 -15.43 4.37
N ALA A 123 10.39 -14.38 4.20
CA ALA A 123 9.12 -14.44 3.47
C ALA A 123 9.35 -14.87 2.01
N ALA A 124 10.39 -14.34 1.36
CA ALA A 124 10.75 -14.73 -0.01
C ALA A 124 11.16 -16.20 -0.13
N ARG A 125 11.99 -16.69 0.80
CA ARG A 125 12.40 -18.10 0.84
C ARG A 125 11.20 -19.01 1.06
N LEU A 126 10.34 -18.70 2.03
CA LEU A 126 9.14 -19.51 2.30
C LEU A 126 8.15 -19.47 1.14
N PHE A 127 7.97 -18.33 0.47
CA PHE A 127 7.12 -18.22 -0.71
C PHE A 127 7.57 -19.15 -1.84
N SER A 128 8.88 -19.32 -2.03
CA SER A 128 9.47 -20.19 -3.06
C SER A 128 9.52 -21.67 -2.64
N GLU A 129 10.03 -21.96 -1.44
CA GLU A 129 10.38 -23.32 -1.02
C GLU A 129 9.26 -24.02 -0.22
N ASN A 130 8.41 -23.26 0.48
CA ASN A 130 7.40 -23.82 1.39
C ASN A 130 6.15 -22.93 1.47
N LYS A 131 5.36 -22.94 0.38
CA LYS A 131 4.10 -22.20 0.29
C LYS A 131 3.13 -22.48 1.44
N ARG A 132 3.13 -23.71 1.99
CA ARG A 132 2.26 -24.06 3.11
C ARG A 132 2.61 -23.25 4.36
N GLU A 133 3.89 -23.19 4.71
CA GLU A 133 4.35 -22.42 5.87
C GLU A 133 4.25 -20.91 5.63
N TYR A 134 4.52 -20.44 4.41
CA TYR A 134 4.28 -19.05 4.01
C TYR A 134 2.81 -18.67 4.25
N ASN A 135 1.87 -19.45 3.72
CA ASN A 135 0.44 -19.20 3.87
C ASN A 135 0.01 -19.21 5.34
N ARG A 136 0.57 -20.12 6.15
CA ARG A 136 0.31 -20.16 7.61
C ARG A 136 0.70 -18.83 8.28
N LYS A 137 1.89 -18.31 8.00
CA LYS A 137 2.38 -17.04 8.54
C LYS A 137 1.59 -15.83 8.03
N VAL A 138 1.20 -15.82 6.75
CA VAL A 138 0.34 -14.76 6.21
C VAL A 138 -1.03 -14.76 6.90
N ARG A 139 -1.60 -15.94 7.18
CA ARG A 139 -2.87 -16.03 7.91
C ARG A 139 -2.77 -15.50 9.35
N GLU A 140 -1.66 -15.73 10.05
CA GLU A 140 -1.43 -15.11 11.36
C GLU A 140 -1.42 -13.57 11.27
N VAL A 141 -0.85 -13.02 10.20
CA VAL A 141 -0.84 -11.56 9.95
C VAL A 141 -2.24 -11.03 9.62
N VAL A 142 -3.02 -11.78 8.85
CA VAL A 142 -4.44 -11.47 8.57
C VAL A 142 -5.23 -11.40 9.88
N GLU A 143 -5.12 -12.39 10.75
CA GLU A 143 -5.82 -12.40 12.04
C GLU A 143 -5.40 -11.24 12.95
N GLN A 144 -4.10 -10.92 13.00
CA GLN A 144 -3.59 -9.77 13.76
C GLN A 144 -4.16 -8.45 13.26
N SER A 145 -4.42 -8.34 11.95
CA SER A 145 -4.93 -7.13 11.34
C SER A 145 -6.32 -6.71 11.86
N TRP A 146 -7.09 -7.65 12.41
CA TRP A 146 -8.42 -7.39 13.00
C TRP A 146 -8.36 -6.72 14.37
N THR A 147 -7.25 -6.88 15.07
CA THR A 147 -7.07 -6.42 16.46
C THR A 147 -6.19 -5.17 16.57
N ALA A 148 -5.59 -4.75 15.46
CA ALA A 148 -4.72 -3.59 15.43
C ALA A 148 -5.58 -2.32 15.34
N ASP A 149 -5.90 -1.73 16.50
CA ASP A 149 -6.51 -0.39 16.62
C ASP A 149 -5.51 0.73 16.30
#